data_AF-A0A147BKI5-F1
#
_entry.id   AF-A0A147BKI5-F1
#
_cell.length_a   1.000
_cell.length_b   1.000
_cell.length_c   1.000
_cell.angle_alpha   90.00
_cell.angle_beta   90.00
_cell.angle_gamma   90.00
#
_symmetry.space_group_name_H-M   'P 1'
#
loop_
_entity.id
_entity.type
_entity.pdbx_description
1 polymer ?
#
loop_
_entity_poly.entity_id
_entity_poly.type
_entity_poly.pdbx_seq_one_letter_code
_entity_poly.pdbx_strand_id
1 'polypeptide(L)'
;CSMLVDNVVTLKRDHSYYYQVQGQLGVTGYSWCDFVIFTNCEDSVAKSISVERIYFDVEFWESYLLPGLLYFYTRAVVPEILTKRVKRFNKLYSDDAEYLSYPVYAMGTLPS
;
A
#
# COMPACT_ATOMS: atom_id res chain seq x y z
N CYS A 1 -10.70 -5.90 -4.85
CA CYS A 1 -9.51 -6.62 -4.36
C CYS A 1 -8.93 -7.58 -5.39
N SER A 2 -9.71 -8.51 -5.94
CA SER A 2 -9.20 -9.54 -6.86
C SER A 2 -9.99 -9.59 -8.18
N MET A 3 -9.44 -10.27 -9.18
CA MET A 3 -10.04 -10.54 -10.49
C MET A 3 -9.88 -12.02 -10.85
N LEU A 4 -10.85 -12.59 -11.55
CA LEU A 4 -10.79 -13.97 -12.03
C LEU A 4 -10.22 -13.95 -13.45
N VAL A 5 -9.03 -14.51 -13.63
CA VAL A 5 -8.34 -14.64 -14.92
C VAL A 5 -8.14 -16.12 -15.15
N ASP A 6 -8.71 -16.67 -16.23
CA ASP A 6 -8.58 -18.10 -16.57
C ASP A 6 -8.95 -19.06 -15.42
N ASN A 7 -10.01 -18.74 -14.66
CA ASN A 7 -10.44 -19.46 -13.44
C ASN A 7 -9.47 -19.41 -12.25
N VAL A 8 -8.46 -18.54 -12.30
CA VAL A 8 -7.55 -18.27 -11.18
C VAL A 8 -7.87 -16.92 -10.56
N VAL A 9 -8.05 -16.88 -9.25
CA VAL A 9 -8.26 -15.63 -8.52
C VAL A 9 -6.90 -14.94 -8.37
N THR A 10 -6.76 -13.79 -9.03
CA THR A 10 -5.55 -12.97 -9.06
C THR A 10 -5.80 -11.63 -8.39
N LEU A 11 -4.88 -11.19 -7.54
CA LEU A 11 -4.90 -9.90 -6.88
C LEU A 11 -4.66 -8.81 -7.91
N LYS A 12 -5.52 -7.79 -7.93
CA LYS A 12 -5.30 -6.66 -8.82
C LYS A 12 -4.09 -5.86 -8.34
N ARG A 13 -3.16 -5.59 -9.26
CA ARG A 13 -1.91 -4.88 -8.99
C ARG A 13 -2.11 -3.40 -8.66
N ASP A 14 -3.25 -2.83 -9.07
CA ASP A 14 -3.70 -1.47 -8.74
C ASP A 14 -4.39 -1.37 -7.36
N HIS A 15 -4.61 -2.49 -6.67
CA HIS A 15 -5.35 -2.51 -5.40
C HIS A 15 -4.43 -2.35 -4.20
N SER A 16 -4.93 -1.71 -3.14
CA SER A 16 -4.20 -1.45 -1.88
C SER A 16 -3.53 -2.68 -1.24
N TYR A 17 -4.07 -3.87 -1.47
CA TYR A 17 -3.48 -5.13 -0.96
C TYR A 17 -2.15 -5.45 -1.63
N TYR A 18 -1.98 -5.11 -2.92
CA TYR A 18 -0.71 -5.32 -3.60
C TYR A 18 0.38 -4.42 -2.98
N TYR A 19 0.04 -3.17 -2.69
CA TYR A 19 0.94 -2.22 -2.01
C TYR A 19 1.33 -2.72 -0.62
N GLN A 20 0.40 -3.32 0.13
CA GLN A 20 0.71 -3.93 1.43
C GLN A 20 1.66 -5.12 1.31
N VAL A 21 1.42 -6.02 0.35
CA VAL A 21 2.28 -7.20 0.14
C VAL A 21 3.69 -6.78 -0.29
N GLN A 22 3.81 -5.87 -1.26
CA GLN A 22 5.11 -5.31 -1.68
C GLN A 22 5.81 -4.58 -0.52
N GLY A 23 5.02 -3.87 0.29
CA GLY A 23 5.42 -3.29 1.57
C GLY A 23 6.13 -4.28 2.49
N GLN A 24 5.45 -5.38 2.78
CA GLN A 24 5.93 -6.42 3.68
C GLN A 24 7.15 -7.15 3.11
N LEU A 25 7.16 -7.47 1.81
CA LEU A 25 8.29 -8.10 1.15
C LEU A 25 9.55 -7.21 1.18
N GLY A 26 9.40 -5.91 0.89
CA GLY A 26 10.51 -4.97 0.94
C GLY A 26 11.11 -4.78 2.34
N VAL A 27 10.26 -4.80 3.38
CA VAL A 27 10.74 -4.70 4.78
C VAL A 27 11.42 -5.99 5.26
N THR A 28 10.91 -7.14 4.85
CA THR A 28 11.40 -8.45 5.33
C THR A 28 12.55 -9.01 4.50
N GLY A 29 12.76 -8.50 3.28
CA GLY A 29 13.78 -8.98 2.35
C GLY A 29 13.43 -10.31 1.66
N TYR A 30 12.18 -10.76 1.74
CA TYR A 30 11.73 -11.96 1.03
C TYR A 30 11.48 -11.67 -0.45
N SER A 31 11.77 -12.65 -1.31
CA SER A 31 11.58 -12.54 -2.76
C SER A 31 10.15 -12.81 -3.23
N TRP A 32 9.30 -13.40 -2.39
CA TRP A 32 7.91 -13.70 -2.71
C TRP A 32 7.08 -13.99 -1.45
N CYS A 33 5.75 -13.89 -1.58
CA CYS A 33 4.76 -14.27 -0.57
C CYS A 33 3.62 -15.04 -1.26
N ASP A 34 3.09 -16.06 -0.59
CA ASP A 34 1.87 -16.75 -1.03
C ASP A 34 0.65 -16.02 -0.44
N PHE A 35 -0.12 -15.38 -1.31
CA PHE A 35 -1.35 -14.67 -0.98
C PHE A 35 -2.55 -15.62 -1.07
N VAL A 36 -3.14 -15.94 0.07
CA VAL A 36 -4.25 -16.88 0.17
C VAL A 36 -5.57 -16.13 0.21
N ILE A 37 -6.45 -16.45 -0.74
CA ILE A 37 -7.82 -15.94 -0.83
C ILE A 37 -8.76 -17.07 -0.46
N PHE A 38 -9.56 -16.84 0.57
CA PHE A 38 -10.57 -17.77 1.02
C PHE A 38 -11.96 -17.17 0.81
N THR A 39 -12.85 -17.91 0.14
CA THR A 39 -14.24 -17.49 -0.11
C THR A 39 -15.20 -18.55 0.42
N ASN A 40 -16.04 -18.17 1.40
CA ASN A 40 -17.10 -19.00 1.96
C ASN A 40 -18.36 -18.97 1.08
N CYS A 41 -18.27 -19.41 -0.18
CA CYS A 41 -19.45 -19.59 -1.03
C CYS A 41 -19.80 -21.08 -1.11
N GLU A 42 -20.88 -21.47 -0.44
CA GLU A 42 -21.38 -22.86 -0.41
C GLU A 42 -21.82 -23.35 -1.80
N ASP A 43 -22.20 -22.43 -2.71
CA ASP A 43 -22.74 -22.75 -4.04
C ASP A 43 -21.72 -22.64 -5.21
N SER A 44 -20.44 -22.38 -4.92
CA SER A 44 -19.42 -22.18 -5.96
C SER A 44 -18.57 -23.44 -6.19
N VAL A 45 -18.61 -23.97 -7.42
CA VAL A 45 -17.82 -25.14 -7.87
C VAL A 45 -16.29 -24.89 -7.84
N ALA A 46 -15.85 -23.63 -7.67
CA ALA A 46 -14.45 -23.28 -7.50
C ALA A 46 -14.02 -23.57 -6.05
N LYS A 47 -12.96 -24.39 -5.88
CA LYS A 47 -12.29 -24.62 -4.60
C LYS A 47 -12.26 -23.34 -3.76
N SER A 48 -12.82 -23.39 -2.56
CA SER A 48 -13.00 -22.28 -1.62
C SER A 48 -11.71 -21.56 -1.20
N ILE A 49 -10.54 -22.07 -1.61
CA ILE A 49 -9.20 -21.53 -1.36
C ILE A 49 -8.49 -21.35 -2.71
N SER A 50 -8.07 -20.12 -3.00
CA SER A 50 -7.13 -19.77 -4.07
C SER A 50 -5.83 -19.27 -3.46
N VAL A 51 -4.69 -19.71 -3.99
CA VAL A 51 -3.38 -19.25 -3.56
C VAL A 51 -2.68 -18.63 -4.77
N GLU A 52 -2.27 -17.37 -4.65
CA GLU A 52 -1.47 -16.68 -5.64
C GLU A 52 -0.07 -16.40 -5.07
N ARG A 53 0.98 -16.76 -5.81
CA ARG A 53 2.33 -16.36 -5.46
C ARG A 53 2.62 -14.96 -6.00
N ILE A 54 2.88 -14.02 -5.09
CA ILE A 54 3.25 -12.65 -5.42
C ILE A 54 4.75 -12.50 -5.24
N TYR A 55 5.44 -12.17 -6.33
CA TYR A 55 6.88 -11.86 -6.31
C TYR A 55 7.13 -10.44 -5.88
N PHE A 56 8.27 -10.22 -5.22
CA PHE A 56 8.74 -8.89 -4.89
C PHE A 56 9.08 -8.13 -6.18
N ASP A 57 8.51 -6.95 -6.30
CA ASP A 57 8.67 -6.06 -7.44
C ASP A 57 9.67 -4.97 -7.05
N VAL A 58 10.94 -5.23 -7.35
CA VAL A 58 12.07 -4.36 -6.96
C VAL A 58 11.92 -2.98 -7.59
N GLU A 59 11.53 -2.93 -8.87
CA GLU A 59 11.36 -1.66 -9.58
C GLU A 59 10.24 -0.84 -8.96
N PHE A 60 9.09 -1.44 -8.70
CA PHE A 60 7.97 -0.77 -8.03
C PHE A 60 8.33 -0.32 -6.60
N TRP A 61 9.08 -1.14 -5.86
CA TRP A 61 9.53 -0.81 -4.51
C TRP A 61 10.46 0.41 -4.52
N GLU A 62 11.52 0.38 -5.31
CA GLU A 62 12.56 1.42 -5.32
C GLU A 62 12.07 2.73 -5.94
N SER A 63 11.31 2.64 -7.04
CA SER A 63 10.90 3.83 -7.80
C SER A 63 9.68 4.54 -7.22
N TYR A 64 8.78 3.81 -6.57
CA TYR A 64 7.48 4.34 -6.18
C TYR A 64 7.18 4.15 -4.68
N LEU A 65 7.24 2.91 -4.19
CA LEU A 65 6.71 2.60 -2.86
C LEU A 65 7.58 3.18 -1.74
N LEU A 66 8.90 2.93 -1.79
CA LEU A 66 9.85 3.38 -0.77
C LEU A 66 9.95 4.91 -0.69
N PRO A 67 10.08 5.67 -1.80
CA PRO A 67 10.05 7.13 -1.75
C PRO A 67 8.76 7.68 -1.13
N GLY A 68 7.60 7.11 -1.47
CA GLY A 68 6.32 7.53 -0.90
C GLY A 68 6.20 7.25 0.60
N LEU A 69 6.70 6.10 1.05
CA LEU A 69 6.73 5.75 2.47
C LEU A 69 7.68 6.66 3.26
N LEU A 70 8.85 6.98 2.71
CA LEU A 70 9.80 7.91 3.33
C LEU A 70 9.23 9.35 3.39
N TYR A 71 8.54 9.79 2.34
CA TYR A 71 7.85 11.08 2.35
C TYR A 71 6.79 11.14 3.45
N PHE A 72 5.94 10.11 3.55
CA PHE A 72 4.95 10.03 4.62
C PHE A 72 5.60 9.98 6.01
N TYR A 73 6.65 9.19 6.17
CA TYR A 73 7.36 9.09 7.45
C TYR A 73 7.92 10.45 7.88
N THR A 74 8.62 11.14 6.98
CA THR A 74 9.30 12.41 7.30
C THR A 74 8.33 13.58 7.48
N ARG A 75 7.25 13.66 6.69
CA ARG A 75 6.30 14.79 6.72
C ARG A 75 5.12 14.60 7.65
N ALA A 76 4.77 13.36 7.95
CA ALA A 76 3.55 13.02 8.68
C ALA A 76 3.89 12.40 10.04
N VAL A 77 4.71 11.35 10.04
CA VAL A 77 5.01 10.56 11.26
C VAL A 77 5.98 11.29 12.19
N VAL A 78 7.10 11.80 11.69
CA VAL A 78 8.12 12.49 12.49
C VAL A 78 7.53 13.71 13.24
N PRO A 79 6.79 14.62 12.59
CA PRO A 79 6.14 15.72 13.30
C PRO A 79 5.16 15.24 14.36
N GLU A 80 4.39 14.18 14.10
CA GLU A 80 3.44 13.65 15.08
C GLU A 80 4.13 13.03 16.30
N ILE A 81 5.24 12.32 16.11
CA ILE A 81 6.04 11.76 17.23
C ILE A 81 6.51 12.88 18.16
N LEU A 82 6.99 13.99 17.59
CA LEU A 82 7.55 15.12 18.35
C LEU A 82 6.46 16.00 18.99
N THR A 83 5.33 16.20 18.30
CA THR A 83 4.35 17.21 18.68
C THR A 83 3.06 16.64 19.30
N LYS A 84 2.77 15.34 19.09
CA LYS A 84 1.54 14.65 19.52
C LYS A 84 0.27 15.42 19.16
N ARG A 85 0.25 16.07 18.00
CA ARG A 85 -0.81 16.99 17.56
C ARG A 85 -2.12 16.23 17.30
N VAL A 86 -2.05 15.08 16.65
CA VAL A 86 -3.22 14.24 16.37
C VAL A 86 -3.87 13.78 17.66
N LYS A 87 -3.07 13.42 18.69
CA LYS A 87 -3.60 13.08 20.03
C LYS A 87 -4.24 14.26 20.76
N ARG A 88 -3.99 15.49 20.30
CA ARG A 88 -4.60 16.73 20.79
C ARG A 88 -5.72 17.24 19.87
N PHE A 89 -6.22 16.39 18.96
CA PHE A 89 -7.25 16.71 17.95
C PHE A 89 -6.82 17.77 16.91
N ASN A 90 -5.52 17.98 16.72
CA ASN A 90 -4.99 18.86 15.68
C ASN A 90 -4.67 18.10 14.39
N LYS A 91 -4.61 18.83 13.26
CA LYS A 91 -4.20 18.28 11.96
C LYS A 91 -2.80 17.66 12.04
N LEU A 92 -2.56 16.65 11.20
CA LEU A 92 -1.33 15.87 11.17
C LEU A 92 -0.13 16.64 10.58
N TYR A 93 -0.35 17.85 10.04
CA TYR A 93 0.62 18.65 9.30
C TYR A 93 0.81 20.02 9.94
N SER A 94 2.00 20.60 9.78
CA SER A 94 2.39 21.84 10.47
C SER A 94 1.95 23.13 9.80
N ASP A 95 1.76 23.09 8.49
CA ASP A 95 1.51 24.27 7.68
C ASP A 95 0.02 24.31 7.29
N ASP A 96 -0.52 25.49 7.04
CA ASP A 96 -1.91 25.67 6.57
C ASP A 96 -2.17 25.04 5.19
N ALA A 97 -1.11 24.52 4.54
CA ALA A 97 -1.20 23.72 3.33
C ALA A 97 -1.76 22.32 3.64
N GLU A 98 -2.81 21.94 2.92
CA GLU A 98 -3.38 20.60 2.96
C GLU A 98 -2.31 19.54 2.62
N TYR A 99 -2.38 18.38 3.28
CA TYR A 99 -1.43 17.31 2.97
C TYR A 99 -1.64 16.77 1.58
N LEU A 100 -0.57 16.87 0.80
CA LEU A 100 -0.49 16.26 -0.51
C LEU A 100 0.08 14.86 -0.38
N SER A 101 -0.63 13.89 -0.95
CA SER A 101 -0.09 12.55 -1.12
C SER A 101 1.16 12.59 -1.99
N TYR A 102 2.05 11.62 -1.78
CA TYR A 102 3.31 11.54 -2.53
C TYR A 102 3.14 11.62 -4.06
N PRO A 103 2.14 10.95 -4.69
CA PRO A 103 1.94 11.07 -6.13
C PRO A 103 1.63 12.50 -6.59
N VAL A 104 0.83 13.24 -5.81
CA VAL A 104 0.47 14.64 -6.12
C VAL A 104 1.68 15.55 -5.92
N TYR A 105 2.46 15.32 -4.86
CA TYR A 105 3.72 16.03 -4.62
C TYR A 105 4.75 15.79 -5.74
N ALA A 106 4.91 14.54 -6.17
CA ALA A 106 5.85 14.15 -7.22
C ALA A 106 5.48 14.70 -8.60
N MET A 107 4.19 14.94 -8.86
CA MET A 107 3.70 15.57 -10.11
C MET A 107 3.85 17.10 -10.15
N GLY A 108 4.38 17.74 -9.10
CA GLY A 108 4.72 19.16 -9.11
C GLY A 108 3.53 20.12 -9.05
N THR A 109 2.32 19.66 -8.75
CA THR A 109 1.18 20.54 -8.49
C THR A 109 1.29 21.10 -7.07
N LEU A 110 2.04 22.19 -6.93
CA LEU A 110 1.92 23.04 -5.75
C LEU A 110 0.50 23.61 -5.72
N PRO A 111 -0.21 23.59 -4.57
CA PRO A 111 -1.48 24.27 -4.45
C PRO A 111 -1.24 25.78 -4.65
N SER A 112 -2.07 26.40 -5.49
CA SER A 112 -2.13 27.84 -5.72
C SER A 112 -2.45 28.61 -4.45
#